data_AF-A0A8K1D499-F1
#
_entry.id   AF-A0A8K1D499-F1
#
_cell.length_a   1.000
_cell.length_b   1.000
_cell.length_c   1.000
_cell.angle_alpha   90.00
_cell.angle_beta   90.00
_cell.angle_gamma   90.00
#
_symmetry.space_group_name_H-M   'P 1'
#
loop_
_entity.id
_entity.type
_entity.pdbx_description
1 polymer ?
#
loop_
_entity_poly.entity_id
_entity_poly.type
_entity_poly.pdbx_seq_one_letter_code
_entity_poly.pdbx_strand_id
1 'polypeptide(L)'
;CAAFLEQPMLAFVRLKDAVTLNGVLDVSTPARFLVVVLGPDTPHISYHEMGRAIATMMSERVFRRDAYLAEARQDLVRGVEDFLDSSIVLPPTEGPNEQLLRALVPLQRELLRRRYQPLERLHIGEFIKDL
;
A
#
# COMPACT_ATOMS: atom_id res chain seq x y z
N CYS A 1 2.09 20.52 -0.26
CA CYS A 1 2.83 20.99 0.93
C CYS A 1 2.02 22.04 1.65
N ALA A 2 2.12 22.08 2.97
CA ALA A 2 1.38 23.00 3.84
C ALA A 2 2.37 23.56 4.87
N ALA A 3 2.96 24.71 4.55
CA ALA A 3 4.07 25.31 5.32
C ALA A 3 3.69 25.70 6.76
N PHE A 4 2.40 25.79 7.07
CA PHE A 4 1.90 26.08 8.42
C PHE A 4 1.88 24.86 9.36
N LEU A 5 2.15 23.66 8.85
CA LEU A 5 2.23 22.45 9.67
C LEU A 5 3.62 22.30 10.28
N GLU A 6 3.69 21.98 11.57
CA GLU A 6 4.96 21.75 12.28
C GLU A 6 5.61 20.41 11.90
N GLN A 7 4.81 19.43 11.48
CA GLN A 7 5.26 18.07 11.14
C GLN A 7 4.39 17.45 10.04
N PRO A 8 4.90 16.46 9.29
CA PRO A 8 4.09 15.67 8.36
C PRO A 8 2.92 15.00 9.08
N MET A 9 1.76 14.99 8.42
CA MET A 9 0.55 14.32 8.88
C MET A 9 0.00 13.41 7.78
N LEU A 10 -0.44 12.23 8.19
CA LEU A 10 -1.12 11.26 7.34
C LEU A 10 -2.51 10.99 7.92
N ALA A 11 -3.53 11.13 7.07
CA ALA A 11 -4.87 10.67 7.35
C ALA A 11 -5.22 9.50 6.41
N PHE A 12 -5.60 8.38 6.99
CA PHE A 12 -6.12 7.22 6.28
C PHE A 12 -7.62 7.09 6.58
N VAL A 13 -8.45 7.19 5.55
CA VAL A 13 -9.91 7.24 5.69
C VAL A 13 -10.51 6.08 4.91
N ARG A 14 -11.29 5.22 5.59
CA ARG A 14 -12.19 4.25 4.96
C ARG A 14 -13.61 4.76 5.06
N LEU A 15 -14.22 5.08 3.94
CA LEU A 15 -15.62 5.50 3.88
C LEU A 15 -16.54 4.33 4.24
N LYS A 16 -17.69 4.63 4.85
CA LYS A 16 -18.70 3.61 5.20
C LYS A 16 -19.29 2.95 3.95
N ASP A 17 -19.54 3.74 2.91
CA ASP A 17 -20.03 3.34 1.60
C ASP A 17 -19.07 3.88 0.53
N ALA A 18 -18.89 3.18 -0.59
CA ALA A 18 -18.05 3.69 -1.66
C ALA A 18 -18.77 4.86 -2.37
N VAL A 19 -18.07 5.97 -2.58
CA VAL A 19 -18.67 7.21 -3.10
C VAL A 19 -17.88 7.74 -4.29
N THR A 20 -18.57 8.11 -5.37
CA THR A 20 -17.94 8.80 -6.49
C THR A 20 -17.59 10.24 -6.08
N LEU A 21 -16.31 10.57 -6.12
CA LEU A 21 -15.81 11.90 -5.77
C LEU A 21 -15.72 12.77 -7.02
N ASN A 22 -16.73 13.63 -7.22
CA ASN A 22 -16.80 14.51 -8.38
C ASN A 22 -15.65 15.53 -8.37
N GLY A 23 -14.90 15.62 -9.47
CA GLY A 23 -13.82 16.60 -9.64
C GLY A 23 -12.53 16.27 -8.87
N VAL A 24 -12.44 15.10 -8.24
CA VAL A 24 -11.25 14.64 -7.50
C VAL A 24 -10.51 13.53 -8.24
N LEU A 25 -11.24 12.65 -8.91
CA LEU A 25 -10.68 11.57 -9.72
C LEU A 25 -10.97 11.83 -11.21
N ASP A 26 -9.98 11.57 -12.06
CA ASP A 26 -10.13 11.64 -13.52
C ASP A 26 -11.04 10.53 -14.10
N VAL A 27 -11.42 9.57 -13.25
CA VAL A 27 -12.28 8.42 -13.58
C VAL A 27 -13.47 8.37 -12.62
N SER A 28 -14.64 7.95 -13.14
CA SER A 28 -15.88 7.85 -12.37
C SER A 28 -15.97 6.58 -11.51
N THR A 29 -14.88 6.23 -10.82
CA THR A 29 -14.82 5.05 -9.95
C THR A 29 -15.19 5.45 -8.52
N PRO A 30 -16.14 4.76 -7.86
CA PRO A 30 -16.43 5.01 -6.45
C PRO A 30 -15.19 4.80 -5.58
N ALA A 31 -14.82 5.83 -4.83
CA ALA A 31 -13.73 5.76 -3.87
C ALA A 31 -14.23 5.11 -2.57
N ARG A 32 -13.49 4.12 -2.08
CA ARG A 32 -13.69 3.56 -0.74
C ARG A 32 -12.71 4.13 0.28
N PHE A 33 -11.47 4.36 -0.15
CA PHE A 33 -10.40 4.85 0.69
C PHE A 33 -9.91 6.21 0.19
N LEU A 34 -9.57 7.07 1.14
CA LEU A 34 -8.78 8.27 0.87
C LEU A 34 -7.54 8.23 1.74
N VAL A 35 -6.40 8.59 1.15
CA VAL A 35 -5.18 8.84 1.90
C VAL A 35 -4.73 10.26 1.61
N VAL A 36 -4.56 11.02 2.68
CA VAL A 36 -4.12 12.42 2.61
C VAL A 36 -2.79 12.50 3.36
N VAL A 37 -1.74 12.95 2.66
CA VAL A 37 -0.43 13.21 3.25
C VAL A 37 -0.09 14.67 3.03
N LEU A 38 0.11 15.40 4.12
CA LEU A 38 0.39 16.83 4.13
C LEU A 38 1.55 17.10 5.10
N GLY A 39 2.23 18.21 4.94
CA GLY A 39 3.27 18.64 5.88
C GLY A 39 4.11 19.80 5.35
N PRO A 40 5.05 20.29 6.15
CA PRO A 40 5.95 21.37 5.76
C PRO A 40 6.92 20.92 4.66
N ASP A 41 7.49 21.88 3.94
CA ASP A 41 8.60 21.61 3.03
C ASP A 41 9.83 21.25 3.84
N THR A 42 10.32 20.01 3.67
CA THR A 42 11.49 19.50 4.37
C THR A 42 12.43 18.79 3.39
N PRO A 43 13.76 19.03 3.44
CA PRO A 43 14.70 18.56 2.42
C PRO A 43 14.76 17.04 2.21
N HIS A 44 14.38 16.25 3.22
CA HIS A 44 14.53 14.80 3.23
C HIS A 44 13.21 14.04 3.06
N ILE A 45 12.10 14.74 2.84
CA ILE A 45 10.78 14.12 2.71
C ILE A 45 10.20 14.46 1.35
N SER A 46 9.96 13.42 0.54
CA SER A 46 9.18 13.55 -0.69
C SER A 46 7.75 13.04 -0.45
N TYR A 47 6.80 13.96 -0.37
CA TYR A 47 5.37 13.63 -0.27
C TYR A 47 4.87 12.84 -1.49
N HIS A 48 5.47 13.08 -2.65
CA HIS A 48 5.20 12.31 -3.86
C HIS A 48 5.61 10.84 -3.69
N GLU A 49 6.82 10.58 -3.19
CA GLU A 49 7.30 9.21 -2.97
C GLU A 49 6.53 8.49 -1.86
N MET A 50 6.11 9.20 -0.81
CA MET A 50 5.21 8.65 0.20
C MET A 50 3.85 8.25 -0.42
N GLY A 51 3.28 9.10 -1.28
CA GLY A 51 2.08 8.78 -2.03
C GLY A 51 2.24 7.53 -2.91
N ARG A 52 3.36 7.42 -3.62
CA ARG A 52 3.69 6.23 -4.43
C ARG A 52 3.79 4.96 -3.57
N ALA A 53 4.46 5.03 -2.43
CA ALA A 53 4.58 3.89 -1.52
C ALA A 53 3.20 3.43 -1.01
N ILE A 54 2.36 4.36 -0.56
CA ILE A 54 1.01 4.07 -0.08
C ILE A 54 0.13 3.51 -1.21
N ALA A 55 0.16 4.11 -2.40
CA ALA A 55 -0.59 3.61 -3.56
C ALA A 55 -0.16 2.20 -3.96
N THR A 56 1.14 1.90 -3.87
CA THR A 56 1.69 0.56 -4.13
C THR A 56 1.18 -0.44 -3.10
N MET A 57 1.20 -0.10 -1.80
CA MET A 57 0.63 -0.95 -0.75
C MET A 57 -0.87 -1.18 -0.96
N MET A 58 -1.64 -0.13 -1.25
CA MET A 58 -3.09 -0.25 -1.53
C MET A 58 -3.38 -1.07 -2.80
N SER A 59 -2.43 -1.15 -3.73
CA SER A 59 -2.54 -1.99 -4.93
C SER A 59 -2.31 -3.47 -4.63
N GLU A 60 -1.63 -3.81 -3.53
CA GLU A 60 -1.38 -5.18 -3.07
C GLU A 60 -2.65 -5.77 -2.43
N ARG A 61 -3.00 -7.02 -2.80
CA ARG A 61 -4.31 -7.59 -2.47
C ARG A 61 -4.47 -7.89 -0.98
N VAL A 62 -3.43 -8.40 -0.33
CA VAL A 62 -3.48 -8.75 1.10
C VAL A 62 -3.62 -7.47 1.92
N PHE A 63 -2.78 -6.47 1.68
CA PHE A 63 -2.87 -5.18 2.37
C PHE A 63 -4.22 -4.51 2.15
N ARG A 64 -4.74 -4.49 0.92
CA ARG A 64 -6.05 -3.91 0.63
C ARG A 64 -7.17 -4.62 1.39
N ARG A 65 -7.17 -5.96 1.42
CA ARG A 65 -8.12 -6.75 2.22
C ARG A 65 -8.03 -6.37 3.69
N ASP A 66 -6.82 -6.32 4.23
CA ASP A 66 -6.60 -6.01 5.64
C ASP A 66 -7.07 -4.58 5.96
N ALA A 67 -6.90 -3.62 5.04
CA ALA A 67 -7.46 -2.28 5.17
C ALA A 67 -9.00 -2.25 5.16
N TYR A 68 -9.66 -3.16 4.43
CA TYR A 68 -11.11 -3.34 4.50
C TYR A 68 -11.60 -3.95 5.81
N LEU A 69 -10.78 -4.81 6.43
CA LEU A 69 -11.11 -5.51 7.66
C LEU A 69 -10.66 -4.78 8.93
N ALA A 70 -9.72 -3.83 8.81
CA ALA A 70 -9.16 -3.10 9.94
C ALA A 70 -10.25 -2.42 10.79
N GLU A 71 -10.17 -2.57 12.10
CA GLU A 71 -11.06 -1.92 13.06
C GLU A 71 -10.32 -0.83 13.84
N ALA A 72 -8.98 -0.92 13.88
CA ALA A 72 -8.13 0.06 14.55
C ALA A 72 -6.87 0.39 13.72
N ARG A 73 -6.21 1.49 14.10
CA ARG A 73 -4.94 1.94 13.48
C ARG A 73 -3.87 0.85 13.51
N GLN A 74 -3.83 0.07 14.58
CA GLN A 74 -2.85 -0.99 14.81
C GLN A 74 -2.94 -2.09 13.74
N ASP A 75 -4.14 -2.37 13.21
CA ASP A 75 -4.32 -3.36 12.15
C ASP A 75 -3.66 -2.89 10.85
N LEU A 76 -3.79 -1.61 10.52
CA LEU A 76 -3.13 -1.01 9.36
C LEU A 76 -1.61 -1.00 9.53
N VAL A 77 -1.10 -0.66 10.72
CA VAL A 77 0.34 -0.69 11.02
C VAL A 77 0.90 -2.10 10.85
N ARG A 78 0.21 -3.13 11.37
CA ARG A 78 0.59 -4.52 11.15
C ARG A 78 0.57 -4.91 9.67
N GLY A 79 -0.45 -4.46 8.93
CA GLY A 79 -0.51 -4.68 7.49
C GLY A 79 0.71 -4.09 6.75
N VAL A 80 1.21 -2.94 7.19
CA VAL A 80 2.44 -2.32 6.65
C VAL A 80 3.66 -3.18 6.98
N GLU A 81 3.81 -3.60 8.24
CA GLU A 81 4.90 -4.50 8.67
C GLU A 81 4.91 -5.79 7.84
N ASP A 82 3.77 -6.46 7.70
CA ASP A 82 3.66 -7.71 6.94
C ASP A 82 3.94 -7.52 5.43
N PHE A 83 3.62 -6.34 4.88
CA PHE A 83 3.97 -5.98 3.50
C PHE A 83 5.49 -5.79 3.35
N LEU A 84 6.13 -5.13 4.32
CA LEU A 84 7.57 -4.91 4.34
C LEU A 84 8.35 -6.23 4.51
N ASP A 85 7.88 -7.15 5.34
CA ASP A 85 8.46 -8.49 5.52
C ASP A 85 8.45 -9.32 4.23
N SER A 86 7.54 -8.99 3.31
CA SER A 86 7.41 -9.66 2.01
C SER A 86 8.02 -8.85 0.85
N SER A 87 8.71 -7.76 1.16
CA SER A 87 9.34 -6.87 0.18
C SER A 87 10.82 -7.23 -0.05
N ILE A 88 11.28 -7.06 -1.28
CA ILE A 88 12.71 -7.22 -1.63
C ILE A 88 13.29 -5.83 -1.87
N VAL A 89 14.36 -5.51 -1.14
CA VAL A 89 15.17 -4.31 -1.42
C VAL A 89 16.27 -4.70 -2.40
N LEU A 90 16.25 -4.09 -3.58
CA LEU A 90 17.33 -4.22 -4.54
C LEU A 90 18.37 -3.11 -4.27
N PRO A 91 19.59 -3.44 -3.81
CA PRO A 91 20.63 -2.44 -3.62
C PRO A 91 21.07 -1.85 -4.97
N PRO A 92 21.57 -0.60 -4.99
CA PRO A 92 22.13 0.00 -6.20
C PRO A 92 23.26 -0.86 -6.80
N THR A 93 23.28 -1.01 -8.12
CA THR A 93 24.35 -1.70 -8.86
C THR A 93 24.89 -0.78 -9.96
N GLU A 94 26.19 -0.92 -10.29
CA GLU A 94 26.86 -0.09 -11.31
C GLU A 94 26.26 -0.26 -12.72
N GLY A 95 25.54 -1.36 -12.96
CA GLY A 95 24.82 -1.63 -14.20
C GLY A 95 23.78 -2.75 -14.03
N PRO A 96 22.97 -3.02 -15.06
CA PRO A 96 22.00 -4.11 -15.04
C PRO A 96 22.71 -5.46 -14.91
N ASN A 97 22.43 -6.17 -13.82
CA ASN A 97 22.97 -7.50 -13.56
C ASN A 97 21.85 -8.53 -13.63
N GLU A 98 21.61 -9.08 -14.82
CA GLU A 98 20.55 -10.07 -15.02
C GLU A 98 20.75 -11.33 -14.18
N GLN A 99 22.00 -11.77 -13.95
CA GLN A 99 22.26 -12.94 -13.12
C GLN A 99 21.81 -12.70 -11.68
N LEU A 100 22.09 -11.51 -11.13
CA LEU A 100 21.63 -11.11 -9.80
C LEU A 100 20.10 -11.09 -9.73
N LEU A 101 19.43 -10.49 -10.73
CA LEU A 101 17.96 -10.45 -10.77
C LEU A 101 17.35 -11.85 -10.88
N ARG A 102 17.94 -12.74 -11.68
CA ARG A 102 17.50 -14.15 -11.79
C ARG A 102 17.71 -14.91 -10.46
N ALA A 103 18.78 -14.61 -9.73
CA ALA A 103 19.04 -15.19 -8.43
C ALA A 103 18.00 -14.78 -7.36
N LEU A 104 17.28 -13.67 -7.56
CA LEU A 104 16.20 -13.24 -6.67
C LEU A 104 14.87 -13.99 -6.90
N VAL A 105 14.70 -14.66 -8.04
CA VAL A 105 13.42 -15.33 -8.39
C VAL A 105 12.97 -16.35 -7.33
N PRO A 106 13.85 -17.24 -6.79
CA PRO A 106 13.44 -18.16 -5.73
C PRO A 106 12.99 -17.44 -4.45
N LEU A 107 13.70 -16.37 -4.07
CA LEU A 107 13.34 -15.56 -2.90
C LEU A 107 11.99 -14.86 -3.10
N GLN A 108 11.78 -14.23 -4.26
CA GLN A 108 10.52 -13.59 -4.61
C GLN A 108 9.34 -14.57 -4.53
N ARG A 109 9.51 -15.79 -5.06
CA ARG A 109 8.47 -16.83 -4.98
C ARG A 109 8.16 -17.23 -3.55
N GLU A 110 9.16 -17.39 -2.71
CA GLU A 110 8.96 -17.76 -1.31
C GLU A 110 8.27 -16.65 -0.51
N LEU A 111 8.66 -15.38 -0.70
CA LEU A 111 8.00 -14.24 -0.05
C LEU A 111 6.55 -14.09 -0.51
N LEU A 112 6.27 -14.20 -1.81
CA LEU A 112 4.90 -14.19 -2.34
C LEU A 112 4.08 -15.34 -1.77
N ARG A 113 4.63 -16.55 -1.72
CA ARG A 113 3.96 -17.72 -1.14
C ARG A 113 3.57 -17.45 0.32
N ARG A 114 4.49 -16.94 1.15
CA ARG A 114 4.20 -16.59 2.55
C ARG A 114 3.12 -15.53 2.68
N ARG A 115 3.19 -14.48 1.85
CA ARG A 115 2.24 -13.36 1.88
C ARG A 115 0.82 -13.78 1.51
N TYR A 116 0.65 -14.65 0.51
CA TYR A 116 -0.65 -15.01 -0.04
C TYR A 116 -1.25 -16.31 0.53
N GLN A 117 -0.46 -17.15 1.20
CA GLN A 117 -0.96 -18.39 1.82
C GLN A 117 -2.16 -18.20 2.78
N PRO A 118 -2.24 -17.12 3.59
CA PRO A 118 -3.43 -16.85 4.40
C PRO A 118 -4.68 -16.55 3.57
N LEU A 119 -4.51 -15.92 2.41
CA LEU A 119 -5.58 -15.56 1.49
C LEU A 119 -6.19 -16.82 0.85
N GLU A 120 -5.36 -17.79 0.47
CA GLU A 120 -5.80 -19.05 -0.15
C GLU A 120 -6.57 -19.97 0.82
N ARG A 121 -6.26 -19.91 2.12
CA ARG A 121 -6.97 -20.70 3.15
C ARG A 121 -8.39 -20.20 3.44
N LEU A 122 -8.64 -18.93 3.19
CA LEU A 122 -9.96 -18.32 3.31
C LEU A 122 -10.61 -18.41 1.92
N HIS A 123 -11.53 -19.34 1.67
CA HIS A 123 -12.21 -19.46 0.37
C HIS A 123 -12.87 -18.12 -0.05
N ILE A 124 -12.21 -17.36 -0.93
CA ILE A 124 -12.55 -15.98 -1.34
C ILE A 124 -13.70 -15.95 -2.37
N GLY A 125 -14.63 -16.89 -2.31
CA GLY A 125 -15.82 -16.91 -3.16
C GLY A 125 -16.85 -15.86 -2.75
N GLU A 126 -16.87 -15.49 -1.47
CA GLU A 126 -17.91 -14.61 -0.89
C GLU A 126 -17.44 -13.16 -0.74
N PHE A 127 -16.16 -12.90 -0.43
CA PHE A 127 -15.65 -11.55 -0.13
C PHE A 127 -15.56 -10.61 -1.36
N ILE A 128 -15.45 -11.13 -2.58
CA ILE A 128 -15.33 -10.31 -3.80
C ILE A 128 -16.69 -9.73 -4.24
N LYS A 129 -17.82 -10.28 -3.78
CA LYS A 129 -19.14 -9.77 -4.17
C LYS A 129 -19.48 -8.41 -3.56
N ASP A 130 -18.80 -8.03 -2.48
CA ASP A 130 -19.03 -6.80 -1.72
C ASP A 130 -17.92 -5.73 -1.92
N LEU A 131 -17.02 -5.98 -2.88
CA LEU A 131 -15.94 -5.07 -3.34
C LEU A 131 -16.34 -4.37 -4.64
#